data_AF-A0A1F9DL33-F1
#
_entry.id   AF-A0A1F9DL33-F1
#
_cell.length_a   1.000
_cell.length_b   1.000
_cell.length_c   1.000
_cell.angle_alpha   90.00
_cell.angle_beta   90.00
_cell.angle_gamma   90.00
#
_symmetry.space_group_name_H-M   'P 1'
#
loop_
_entity.id
_entity.type
_entity.pdbx_description
1 polymer ?
#
loop_
_entity_poly.entity_id
_entity_poly.type
_entity_poly.pdbx_seq_one_letter_code
_entity_poly.pdbx_strand_id
1 'polypeptide(L)'
;MACLDGGTSGLGLLTYIQDYTHLIIVDAVRAEGAPGTILCVPGEKLDSMPSLKSSSAHQIGVRDLLAIARFQGLSPLLVVIGIIPGDISAGLELTPEVQKALPLAAEAIREELEKSGFKAEERRP
;
A
#
# COMPACT_ATOMS: atom_id res chain seq x y z
N MET A 1 -15.09 -7.68 -0.71
CA MET A 1 -13.71 -7.63 -0.16
C MET A 1 -12.87 -8.61 -0.97
N ALA A 2 -11.74 -8.16 -1.48
CA ALA A 2 -10.74 -9.02 -2.11
C ALA A 2 -9.37 -8.67 -1.56
N CYS A 3 -8.50 -9.67 -1.44
CA CYS A 3 -7.08 -9.51 -1.20
C CYS A 3 -6.37 -10.03 -2.46
N LEU A 4 -5.50 -9.19 -3.04
CA LEU A 4 -4.83 -9.48 -4.29
C LEU A 4 -3.33 -9.27 -4.08
N ASP A 5 -2.52 -10.21 -4.55
CA ASP A 5 -1.10 -9.96 -4.77
C ASP A 5 -0.94 -9.19 -6.08
N GLY A 6 -0.72 -7.88 -5.95
CA GLY A 6 -0.53 -6.99 -7.09
C GLY A 6 0.89 -7.01 -7.66
N GLY A 7 1.83 -7.66 -6.95
CA GLY A 7 3.26 -7.70 -7.28
C GLY A 7 3.75 -6.41 -7.92
N THR A 8 4.16 -6.55 -9.19
CA THR A 8 4.75 -5.48 -9.98
C THR A 8 3.81 -4.88 -11.03
N SER A 9 2.51 -5.19 -10.98
CA SER A 9 1.59 -5.02 -12.12
C SER A 9 1.24 -3.56 -12.46
N GLY A 10 1.43 -2.61 -11.54
CA GLY A 10 1.19 -1.18 -11.81
C GLY A 10 -0.20 -0.91 -12.41
N LEU A 11 -0.25 -0.45 -13.66
CA LEU A 11 -1.49 -0.19 -14.39
C LEU A 11 -2.37 -1.43 -14.62
N GLY A 12 -1.82 -2.64 -14.58
CA GLY A 12 -2.59 -3.88 -14.64
C GLY A 12 -3.58 -4.02 -13.47
N LEU A 13 -3.42 -3.24 -12.40
CA LEU A 13 -4.36 -3.18 -11.30
C LEU A 13 -5.64 -2.39 -11.63
N LEU A 14 -5.65 -1.61 -12.72
CA LEU A 14 -6.77 -0.72 -13.08
C LEU A 14 -8.08 -1.47 -13.27
N THR A 15 -8.05 -2.66 -13.86
CA THR A 15 -9.24 -3.48 -14.06
C THR A 15 -9.83 -3.98 -12.75
N TYR A 16 -9.04 -4.07 -11.68
CA TYR A 16 -9.51 -4.54 -10.39
C TYR A 16 -10.14 -3.42 -9.57
N ILE A 17 -9.63 -2.20 -9.65
CA ILE A 17 -10.10 -1.08 -8.82
C ILE A 17 -11.47 -0.50 -9.23
N GLN A 18 -11.96 -0.81 -10.43
CA GLN A 18 -13.25 -0.26 -10.92
C GLN A 18 -14.44 -0.63 -10.04
N ASP A 19 -14.39 -1.79 -9.39
CA ASP A 19 -15.49 -2.31 -8.57
C ASP A 19 -15.37 -1.98 -7.07
N TYR A 20 -14.36 -1.21 -6.66
CA TYR A 20 -14.09 -0.93 -5.25
C TYR A 20 -14.18 0.56 -4.91
N THR A 21 -14.83 0.85 -3.78
CA THR A 21 -14.92 2.19 -3.20
C THR A 21 -13.80 2.51 -2.23
N HIS A 22 -13.11 1.49 -1.72
CA HIS A 22 -12.00 1.59 -0.78
C HIS A 22 -10.84 0.73 -1.26
N LEU A 23 -9.63 1.28 -1.19
CA LEU A 23 -8.41 0.63 -1.64
C LEU A 23 -7.33 0.80 -0.56
N ILE A 24 -6.75 -0.30 -0.13
CA ILE A 24 -5.57 -0.31 0.74
C ILE A 24 -4.44 -0.95 -0.06
N ILE A 25 -3.34 -0.22 -0.23
CA ILE A 25 -2.13 -0.71 -0.91
C ILE A 25 -1.06 -0.90 0.15
N VAL A 26 -0.44 -2.09 0.17
CA VAL A 26 0.70 -2.38 1.06
C VAL A 26 1.94 -2.51 0.19
N ASP A 27 2.97 -1.70 0.45
CA ASP A 27 4.17 -1.67 -0.39
C ASP A 27 5.43 -1.34 0.42
N ALA A 28 6.60 -1.71 -0.10
CA ALA A 28 7.87 -1.22 0.43
C ALA A 28 8.08 0.23 -0.01
N VAL A 29 8.38 1.13 0.94
CA VAL A 29 8.52 2.57 0.66
C VAL A 29 9.89 3.09 1.03
N ARG A 30 10.46 3.90 0.14
CA ARG A 30 11.70 4.62 0.44
C ARG A 30 11.37 5.88 1.21
N ALA A 31 11.63 5.89 2.51
CA ALA A 31 11.42 7.06 3.34
C ALA A 31 12.51 7.22 4.39
N GLU A 32 12.59 8.40 5.00
CA GLU A 32 13.44 8.61 6.17
C GLU A 32 12.83 7.85 7.36
N GLY A 33 13.67 7.08 8.05
CA GLY A 33 13.24 6.27 9.20
C GLY A 33 14.05 4.99 9.33
N ALA A 34 13.77 4.22 10.38
CA ALA A 34 14.39 2.91 10.58
C ALA A 34 13.71 1.85 9.70
N PRO A 35 14.43 0.80 9.25
CA PRO A 35 13.82 -0.37 8.64
C PRO A 35 12.70 -0.95 9.49
N GLY A 36 11.62 -1.40 8.85
CA GLY A 36 10.40 -1.88 9.52
C GLY A 36 9.45 -0.77 10.00
N THR A 37 9.82 0.51 9.87
CA THR A 37 8.88 1.61 10.17
C THR A 37 7.70 1.56 9.21
N ILE A 38 6.49 1.69 9.75
CA ILE A 38 5.24 1.71 8.99
C ILE A 38 4.76 3.14 8.80
N LEU A 39 4.34 3.47 7.59
CA LEU A 39 3.79 4.76 7.20
C LEU A 39 2.41 4.56 6.60
N CYS A 40 1.39 5.18 7.19
CA CYS A 40 0.04 5.20 6.62
C CYS A 40 -0.19 6.53 5.91
N VAL A 41 -0.35 6.49 4.59
CA VAL A 41 -0.40 7.67 3.73
C VAL A 41 -1.73 7.69 2.98
N PRO A 42 -2.63 8.63 3.30
CA PRO A 42 -3.86 8.83 2.54
C PRO A 42 -3.55 9.19 1.08
N GLY A 43 -4.37 8.72 0.15
CA GLY A 43 -4.21 8.91 -1.29
C GLY A 43 -4.10 10.38 -1.69
N GLU A 44 -4.84 11.27 -1.01
CA GLU A 44 -4.79 12.72 -1.24
C GLU A 44 -3.46 13.37 -0.83
N LYS A 45 -2.65 12.70 0.00
CA LYS A 45 -1.34 13.19 0.44
C LYS A 45 -0.18 12.61 -0.36
N LEU A 46 -0.42 11.66 -1.28
CA LEU A 46 0.63 11.01 -2.05
C LEU A 46 1.48 11.99 -2.88
N ASP A 47 0.88 13.04 -3.43
CA ASP A 47 1.58 14.05 -4.24
C ASP A 47 2.46 14.98 -3.37
N SER A 48 2.11 15.11 -2.09
CA SER A 48 2.81 15.98 -1.14
C SER A 48 4.03 15.33 -0.50
N MET A 49 4.20 14.00 -0.60
CA MET A 49 5.22 13.25 0.13
C MET A 49 6.48 12.99 -0.74
N PRO A 50 7.61 13.69 -0.51
CA PRO A 50 8.81 13.60 -1.35
C PRO A 50 9.49 12.24 -1.31
N SER A 51 9.41 11.56 -0.18
CA SER A 51 9.89 10.19 0.03
C SER A 51 9.24 9.21 -0.96
N LEU A 52 7.97 9.43 -1.29
CA LEU A 52 7.23 8.66 -2.30
C LEU A 52 7.37 9.22 -3.72
N LYS A 53 8.20 10.25 -3.95
CA LYS A 53 8.42 10.85 -5.29
C LYS A 53 9.52 10.18 -6.09
N SER A 54 10.39 9.37 -5.50
CA SER A 54 11.57 8.88 -6.20
C SER A 54 11.95 7.45 -5.81
N SER A 55 12.05 6.62 -6.84
CA SER A 55 12.84 5.37 -6.92
C SER A 55 12.20 4.01 -6.60
N SER A 56 10.89 3.83 -6.74
CA SER A 56 10.32 2.50 -7.01
C SER A 56 9.66 2.51 -8.37
N ALA A 57 10.06 1.57 -9.25
CA ALA A 57 9.44 1.38 -10.56
C ALA A 57 7.93 1.08 -10.47
N HIS A 58 7.47 0.60 -9.30
CA HIS A 58 6.07 0.24 -9.03
C HIS A 58 5.21 1.40 -8.52
N GLN A 59 5.82 2.40 -7.89
CA GLN A 59 5.09 3.55 -7.31
C GLN A 59 4.69 4.61 -8.34
N ILE A 60 5.42 4.70 -9.45
CA ILE A 60 4.97 5.42 -10.65
C ILE A 60 3.63 4.81 -11.14
N GLY A 61 3.51 3.48 -11.09
CA GLY A 61 2.31 2.75 -11.48
C GLY A 61 1.06 3.09 -10.66
N VAL A 62 1.17 3.25 -9.33
CA VAL A 62 0.01 3.57 -8.47
C VAL A 62 -0.50 5.00 -8.68
N ARG A 63 0.40 5.97 -8.91
CA ARG A 63 -0.03 7.35 -9.21
C ARG A 63 -0.73 7.44 -10.56
N ASP A 64 -0.15 6.82 -11.59
CA ASP A 64 -0.74 6.80 -12.93
C ASP A 64 -2.08 6.04 -12.92
N LEU A 65 -2.15 4.94 -12.17
CA LEU A 65 -3.39 4.18 -11.90
C LEU A 65 -4.49 5.08 -11.34
N LEU A 66 -4.18 5.89 -10.33
CA LEU A 66 -5.16 6.81 -9.71
C LEU A 66 -5.54 7.95 -10.64
N ALA A 67 -4.58 8.49 -11.40
CA ALA A 67 -4.85 9.53 -12.38
C ALA A 67 -5.83 9.02 -13.46
N ILE A 68 -5.61 7.80 -13.96
CA ILE A 68 -6.50 7.17 -14.95
C ILE A 68 -7.85 6.82 -14.33
N ALA A 69 -7.88 6.28 -13.09
CA ALA A 69 -9.13 6.01 -12.38
C ALA A 69 -9.98 7.28 -12.23
N ARG A 70 -9.36 8.39 -11.80
CA ARG A 70 -10.03 9.71 -11.71
C ARG A 70 -10.53 10.18 -13.07
N PHE A 71 -9.74 10.01 -14.13
CA PHE A 71 -10.16 10.33 -15.50
C PHE A 71 -11.37 9.49 -15.95
N GLN A 72 -11.49 8.25 -15.49
CA GLN A 72 -12.64 7.36 -15.72
C GLN A 72 -13.84 7.65 -14.80
N GLY A 73 -13.75 8.67 -13.93
CA GLY A 73 -14.80 9.01 -12.96
C GLY A 73 -14.80 8.14 -11.70
N LEU A 74 -13.77 7.32 -11.51
CA LEU A 74 -13.58 6.49 -10.32
C LEU A 74 -12.81 7.27 -9.26
N SER A 75 -13.23 7.19 -8.01
CA SER A 75 -12.55 7.86 -6.91
C SER A 75 -12.59 7.02 -5.63
N PRO A 76 -11.89 5.87 -5.60
CA PRO A 76 -11.81 5.07 -4.38
C PRO A 76 -11.09 5.86 -3.27
N LEU A 77 -11.55 5.68 -2.04
CA LEU A 77 -10.80 6.09 -0.86
C LEU A 77 -9.54 5.22 -0.76
N LEU A 78 -8.38 5.82 -1.00
CA LEU A 78 -7.09 5.13 -1.00
C LEU A 78 -6.31 5.43 0.27
N VAL A 79 -5.71 4.39 0.86
CA VAL A 79 -4.60 4.50 1.79
C VAL A 79 -3.45 3.60 1.35
N VAL A 80 -2.24 4.13 1.39
CA VAL A 80 -1.00 3.37 1.21
C VAL A 80 -0.37 3.10 2.57
N ILE A 81 -0.19 1.83 2.89
CA ILE A 81 0.55 1.36 4.06
C ILE A 81 1.94 0.97 3.58
N GLY A 82 2.89 1.87 3.78
CA GLY A 82 4.28 1.70 3.40
C GLY A 82 5.12 1.10 4.52
N ILE A 83 6.03 0.17 4.19
CA ILE A 83 7.02 -0.36 5.12
C ILE A 83 8.42 0.05 4.64
N ILE A 84 9.23 0.69 5.49
CA ILE A 84 10.61 1.04 5.13
C ILE A 84 11.46 -0.25 5.07
N PRO A 85 12.07 -0.59 3.92
CA PRO A 85 12.88 -1.81 3.81
C PRO A 85 14.25 -1.64 4.49
N GLY A 86 14.83 -2.75 4.96
CA GLY A 86 16.22 -2.78 5.47
C GLY A 86 17.27 -3.02 4.38
N ASP A 87 16.96 -3.91 3.43
CA ASP A 87 17.76 -4.23 2.26
C ASP A 87 16.84 -4.40 1.04
N ILE A 88 17.29 -3.93 -0.12
CA ILE A 88 16.58 -4.01 -1.41
C ILE A 88 17.41 -4.77 -2.46
N SER A 89 18.48 -5.44 -2.03
CA SER A 89 19.26 -6.34 -2.88
C SER A 89 18.41 -7.55 -3.32
N ALA A 90 18.83 -8.22 -4.38
CA ALA A 90 18.10 -9.38 -4.90
C ALA A 90 18.09 -10.53 -3.86
N GLY A 91 16.90 -10.93 -3.45
CA GLY A 91 16.69 -11.99 -2.45
C GLY A 91 15.20 -12.34 -2.32
N LEU A 92 14.92 -13.43 -1.61
CA LEU A 92 13.54 -13.87 -1.31
C LEU A 92 13.14 -13.64 0.15
N GLU A 93 14.11 -13.29 0.99
CA GLU A 93 13.93 -13.17 2.44
C GLU A 93 13.68 -11.72 2.85
N LEU A 94 12.86 -11.53 3.87
CA LEU A 94 12.70 -10.24 4.52
C LEU A 94 13.84 -10.02 5.53
N THR A 95 14.30 -8.78 5.64
CA THR A 95 15.18 -8.38 6.75
C THR A 95 14.47 -8.57 8.09
N PRO A 96 15.18 -8.92 9.18
CA PRO A 96 14.58 -9.15 10.50
C PRO A 96 13.69 -8.01 11.01
N GLU A 97 14.03 -6.75 10.68
CA GLU A 97 13.27 -5.56 11.03
C GLU A 97 11.90 -5.52 10.36
N VAL A 98 11.86 -5.80 9.05
CA VAL A 98 10.61 -5.88 8.27
C VAL A 98 9.78 -7.08 8.69
N GLN A 99 10.41 -8.24 8.96
CA GLN A 99 9.70 -9.42 9.44
C GLN A 99 8.99 -9.16 10.78
N LYS A 100 9.64 -8.44 11.70
CA LYS A 100 9.06 -8.00 12.98
C LYS A 100 7.95 -6.97 12.81
N ALA A 101 7.93 -6.22 11.72
CA ALA A 101 6.91 -5.24 11.42
C ALA A 101 5.62 -5.85 10.83
N LEU A 102 5.65 -7.09 10.33
CA LEU A 102 4.47 -7.71 9.69
C LEU A 102 3.20 -7.73 10.57
N PRO A 103 3.25 -8.09 11.88
CA PRO A 103 2.06 -8.02 12.73
C PRO A 103 1.53 -6.59 12.88
N LEU A 104 2.42 -5.60 12.94
CA LEU A 104 2.04 -4.19 13.03
C LEU A 104 1.43 -3.69 11.71
N ALA A 105 1.90 -4.18 10.57
CA ALA A 105 1.34 -3.86 9.27
C ALA A 105 -0.07 -4.46 9.12
N ALA A 106 -0.27 -5.70 9.58
CA ALA A 106 -1.60 -6.33 9.63
C ALA A 106 -2.57 -5.53 10.51
N GLU A 107 -2.09 -5.03 11.65
CA GLU A 107 -2.88 -4.17 12.54
C GLU A 107 -3.24 -2.83 11.89
N ALA A 108 -2.29 -2.20 11.18
CA ALA A 108 -2.57 -0.98 10.42
C ALA A 108 -3.63 -1.19 9.33
N ILE A 109 -3.62 -2.35 8.65
CA ILE A 109 -4.67 -2.73 7.69
C ILE A 109 -6.03 -2.88 8.42
N ARG A 110 -6.04 -3.56 9.57
CA ARG A 110 -7.24 -3.77 10.40
C ARG A 110 -7.86 -2.43 10.80
N GLU A 111 -7.05 -1.51 11.32
CA GLU A 111 -7.47 -0.16 11.69
C GLU A 111 -8.05 0.61 10.51
N GLU A 112 -7.44 0.50 9.32
CA GLU A 112 -7.91 1.22 8.14
C GLU A 112 -9.23 0.66 7.57
N LEU A 113 -9.41 -0.66 7.65
CA LEU A 113 -10.70 -1.30 7.37
C LEU A 113 -11.78 -0.81 8.34
N GLU A 114 -11.47 -0.68 9.62
CA GLU A 114 -12.41 -0.20 10.65
C GLU A 114 -12.79 1.27 10.48
N LYS A 115 -11.84 2.14 10.16
CA LYS A 115 -12.11 3.55 9.81
C LYS A 115 -13.03 3.67 8.59
N SER A 116 -12.90 2.73 7.66
CA SER A 116 -13.74 2.62 6.45
C SER A 116 -15.12 1.99 6.73
N GLY A 117 -15.44 1.66 7.99
CA GLY A 117 -16.72 1.11 8.41
C GLY A 117 -16.83 -0.41 8.27
N PHE A 118 -15.74 -1.12 7.98
CA PHE A 118 -15.71 -2.58 7.90
C PHE A 118 -15.24 -3.18 9.22
N LYS A 119 -15.89 -4.26 9.68
CA LYS A 119 -15.40 -5.03 10.83
C LYS A 119 -14.39 -6.07 10.35
N ALA A 120 -13.19 -6.05 10.93
CA ALA A 120 -12.17 -7.06 10.70
C ALA A 120 -12.11 -7.98 11.94
N GLU A 121 -12.41 -9.26 11.74
CA GLU A 121 -12.30 -10.28 12.78
C GLU A 121 -11.11 -11.17 12.49
N GLU A 122 -10.40 -11.62 13.53
CA GLU A 122 -9.39 -12.66 13.39
C GLU A 122 -10.05 -13.90 12.80
N ARG A 123 -9.43 -14.43 11.74
CA ARG A 123 -9.85 -15.71 11.18
C ARG A 123 -9.52 -16.78 12.20
N ARG A 124 -10.55 -17.29 12.90
CA ARG A 124 -10.42 -18.47 13.76
C ARG A 124 -9.89 -19.65 12.93
N PRO A 125 -8.98 -20.45 13.49
CA PRO A 125 -8.36 -21.57 12.79
C PRO A 125 -9.39 -22.63 12.33
#